data_AF-A0AAD7PU81-F1
#
_entry.id   AF-A0AAD7PU81-F1
#
_cell.length_a   1.000
_cell.length_b   1.000
_cell.length_c   1.000
_cell.angle_alpha   90.00
_cell.angle_beta   90.00
_cell.angle_gamma   90.00
#
_symmetry.space_group_name_H-M   'P 1'
#
loop_
_entity.id
_entity.type
_entity.pdbx_description
1 polymer ?
#
loop_
_entity_poly.entity_id
_entity_poly.type
_entity_poly.pdbx_seq_one_letter_code
_entity_poly.pdbx_strand_id
1 'polypeptide(L)'
;MGEVDPAFIQEPEHRPKLSAIQAEGIPSIDLSPLYAHLSGDSDSVSDPISLQGLVKEIGSACKQWGFFQVINHGVPLEKRLRVEDAARKFFAQSLEEKRKIRRDEANALGYYDTEHTKNC
;
A
#
# COMPACT_ATOMS: atom_id res chain seq x y z
N MET A 1 7.50 25.62 19.71
CA MET A 1 7.58 24.20 19.32
C MET A 1 7.42 23.40 20.60
N GLY A 2 6.41 22.55 20.70
CA GLY A 2 6.27 21.65 21.84
C GLY A 2 7.36 20.57 21.80
N GLU A 3 7.79 20.10 22.96
CA GLU A 3 8.71 18.96 23.05
C GLU A 3 8.03 17.68 22.54
N VAL A 4 8.79 16.81 21.89
CA VAL A 4 8.31 15.49 21.46
C VAL A 4 8.28 14.58 22.69
N ASP A 5 7.16 13.88 22.90
CA ASP A 5 7.05 12.92 24.00
C ASP A 5 8.16 11.85 23.90
N PRO A 6 8.97 11.62 24.96
CA PRO A 6 10.04 10.62 24.98
C PRO A 6 9.60 9.22 24.53
N ALA A 7 8.32 8.88 24.68
CA ALA A 7 7.74 7.66 24.15
C ALA A 7 7.94 7.49 22.64
N PHE A 8 7.98 8.58 21.86
CA PHE A 8 8.21 8.54 20.41
C PHE A 8 9.67 8.64 19.99
N ILE A 9 10.59 8.84 20.94
CA ILE A 9 12.03 8.90 20.67
C ILE A 9 12.57 7.47 20.57
N GLN A 10 13.12 7.12 19.42
CA GLN A 10 13.78 5.83 19.19
C GLN A 10 15.22 5.85 19.75
N GLU A 11 15.68 4.69 20.24
CA GLU A 11 17.08 4.50 20.63
C GLU A 11 18.01 4.80 19.45
N PRO A 12 19.24 5.31 19.69
CA PRO A 12 20.15 5.72 18.64
C PRO A 12 20.36 4.68 17.53
N GLU A 13 20.41 3.39 17.87
CA GLU A 13 20.58 2.30 16.90
C GLU A 13 19.39 2.12 15.94
N HIS A 14 18.18 2.50 16.35
CA HIS A 14 16.95 2.36 15.56
C HIS A 14 16.57 3.62 14.78
N ARG A 15 17.31 4.72 14.98
CA ARG A 15 17.00 5.97 14.29
C ARG A 15 17.28 5.82 12.79
N PRO A 16 16.39 6.36 11.92
CA PRO A 16 16.60 6.30 10.49
C PRO A 16 17.90 7.01 10.12
N LYS A 17 18.70 6.37 9.27
CA LYS A 17 19.85 7.02 8.64
C LYS A 17 19.30 8.05 7.66
N LEU A 18 19.61 9.33 7.88
CA LEU A 18 19.11 10.45 7.06
C LEU A 18 19.61 10.44 5.61
N SER A 19 20.54 9.54 5.25
CA SER A 19 20.80 9.21 3.86
C SER A 19 19.56 8.53 3.28
N ALA A 20 18.72 9.29 2.58
CA ALA A 20 17.59 8.75 1.86
C ALA A 20 18.08 7.63 0.94
N ILE A 21 17.73 6.38 1.27
CA ILE A 21 17.86 5.28 0.33
C ILE A 21 16.76 5.53 -0.70
N GLN A 22 17.11 6.13 -1.83
CA GLN A 22 16.22 6.07 -2.98
C GLN A 22 16.16 4.59 -3.36
N ALA A 23 14.96 4.01 -3.28
CA ALA A 23 14.73 2.65 -3.75
C ALA A 23 14.72 2.66 -5.28
N GLU A 24 15.90 2.80 -5.86
CA GLU A 24 16.11 2.70 -7.30
C GLU A 24 15.88 1.25 -7.74
N GLY A 25 15.11 1.06 -8.81
CA GLY A 25 14.94 -0.26 -9.43
C GLY A 25 13.78 -1.11 -8.90
N ILE A 26 12.90 -0.60 -8.03
CA ILE A 26 11.66 -1.33 -7.67
C ILE A 26 10.91 -1.70 -8.97
N PRO A 27 10.62 -2.99 -9.21
CA PRO A 27 9.92 -3.41 -10.42
C PRO A 27 8.55 -2.75 -10.54
N SER A 28 8.20 -2.29 -11.74
CA SER A 28 6.87 -1.76 -12.07
C SER A 28 6.26 -2.64 -13.16
N ILE A 29 5.24 -3.41 -12.79
CA ILE A 29 4.64 -4.46 -13.63
C ILE A 29 3.35 -3.95 -14.27
N ASP A 30 3.23 -4.09 -15.59
CA ASP A 30 2.03 -3.75 -16.36
C ASP A 30 1.03 -4.92 -16.39
N LEU A 31 -0.17 -4.71 -15.84
CA LEU A 31 -1.22 -5.73 -15.78
C LEU A 31 -2.20 -5.70 -16.96
N SER A 32 -2.01 -4.84 -17.96
CA SER A 32 -2.85 -4.78 -19.17
C SER A 32 -3.07 -6.13 -19.85
N PRO A 33 -2.06 -7.03 -19.96
CA PRO A 33 -2.26 -8.35 -20.57
C PRO A 33 -3.34 -9.20 -19.92
N LEU A 34 -3.68 -8.98 -18.64
CA LEU A 34 -4.75 -9.72 -17.95
C LEU A 34 -6.14 -9.41 -18.52
N TYR A 35 -6.36 -8.18 -18.97
CA TYR A 35 -7.68 -7.70 -19.36
C TYR A 35 -7.94 -7.85 -20.86
N ALA A 36 -6.88 -8.01 -21.67
CA ALA A 36 -7.00 -8.31 -23.10
C ALA A 36 -7.77 -9.63 -23.37
N HIS A 37 -7.71 -10.59 -22.44
CA HIS A 37 -8.46 -11.85 -22.52
C HIS A 37 -9.95 -11.75 -22.11
N LEU A 38 -10.35 -10.68 -21.41
CA LEU A 38 -11.68 -10.53 -20.79
C LEU A 38 -12.63 -9.69 -21.64
N SER A 39 -12.11 -8.80 -22.47
CA SER A 39 -12.86 -8.18 -23.55
C SER A 39 -13.07 -9.23 -24.63
N GLY A 40 -14.28 -9.80 -24.72
CA GLY A 40 -14.67 -10.80 -25.73
C GLY A 40 -14.65 -10.31 -27.18
N ASP A 41 -13.82 -9.32 -27.51
CA ASP A 41 -13.48 -8.96 -28.88
C ASP A 41 -12.55 -10.05 -29.42
N SER A 42 -13.15 -10.96 -30.18
CA SER A 42 -12.49 -12.04 -30.94
C SER A 42 -11.36 -11.55 -31.88
N ASP A 43 -11.22 -10.23 -32.06
CA ASP A 43 -10.24 -9.61 -32.96
C ASP A 43 -8.96 -9.15 -32.23
N SER A 44 -8.94 -9.06 -30.90
CA SER A 44 -7.71 -8.87 -30.14
C SER A 44 -7.15 -10.23 -29.74
N VAL A 45 -6.26 -10.77 -30.58
CA VAL A 45 -5.50 -11.98 -30.24
C VAL A 45 -4.72 -11.69 -28.97
N SER A 46 -5.24 -12.17 -27.87
CA SER A 46 -4.53 -12.19 -26.61
C SER A 46 -3.36 -13.16 -26.77
N ASP A 47 -2.17 -12.62 -27.03
CA ASP A 47 -0.97 -13.44 -27.26
C ASP A 47 -0.67 -14.25 -25.99
N PRO A 48 -0.82 -15.59 -25.99
CA PRO A 48 -0.53 -16.42 -24.82
C PRO A 48 0.92 -16.24 -24.32
N ILE A 49 1.83 -15.80 -25.21
CA ILE A 49 3.21 -15.48 -24.88
C ILE A 49 3.28 -14.24 -23.96
N SER A 50 2.40 -13.26 -24.16
CA SER A 50 2.34 -12.04 -23.34
C SER A 50 1.93 -12.31 -21.89
N LEU A 51 0.94 -13.19 -21.68
CA LEU A 51 0.50 -13.59 -20.34
C LEU A 51 1.56 -14.44 -19.63
N GLN A 52 2.20 -15.37 -20.35
CA GLN A 52 3.30 -16.16 -19.80
C GLN A 52 4.49 -15.28 -19.39
N GLY A 53 4.81 -14.25 -20.19
CA GLY A 53 5.80 -13.23 -19.88
C GLY A 53 5.48 -12.49 -18.58
N LEU A 54 4.24 -12.00 -18.44
CA LEU A 54 3.76 -11.32 -17.24
C LEU A 54 3.86 -12.20 -15.98
N VAL A 55 3.44 -13.48 -16.06
CA VAL A 55 3.55 -14.42 -14.94
C VAL A 55 5.01 -14.61 -14.52
N LYS A 56 5.94 -14.71 -15.49
CA LYS A 56 7.37 -14.84 -15.22
C LYS A 56 7.95 -13.57 -14.58
N GLU A 57 7.51 -12.39 -15.02
CA GLU A 57 7.91 -11.11 -14.44
C GLU A 57 7.47 -10.98 -12.99
N ILE A 58 6.18 -11.23 -12.69
CA ILE A 58 5.64 -11.25 -11.33
C ILE A 58 6.41 -12.25 -10.47
N GLY A 59 6.64 -13.47 -10.97
CA GLY A 59 7.40 -14.49 -10.26
C GLY A 59 8.85 -14.08 -9.96
N SER A 60 9.48 -13.32 -10.85
CA SER A 60 10.84 -12.81 -10.67
C SER A 60 10.88 -11.68 -9.64
N ALA A 61 9.95 -10.74 -9.71
CA ALA A 61 9.81 -9.65 -8.74
C ALA A 61 9.55 -10.19 -7.32
N CYS A 62 8.64 -11.18 -7.17
CA CYS A 62 8.41 -11.85 -5.89
C CYS A 62 9.69 -12.50 -5.32
N LYS A 63 10.49 -13.17 -6.16
CA LYS A 63 11.69 -13.89 -5.72
C LYS A 63 12.87 -12.98 -5.39
N GLN A 64 13.07 -11.93 -6.19
CA GLN A 64 14.25 -11.07 -6.11
C GLN A 64 14.03 -9.87 -5.20
N TRP A 65 12.82 -9.30 -5.20
CA TRP A 65 12.50 -8.08 -4.47
C TRP A 65 11.55 -8.32 -3.29
N GLY A 66 10.59 -9.24 -3.43
CA GLY A 66 9.50 -9.39 -2.46
C GLY A 66 8.50 -8.21 -2.47
N PHE A 67 8.70 -7.25 -3.37
CA PHE A 67 7.87 -6.05 -3.54
C PHE A 67 7.95 -5.56 -4.99
N PHE A 68 6.85 -5.02 -5.51
CA PHE A 68 6.77 -4.39 -6.83
C PHE A 68 5.56 -3.45 -6.89
N GLN A 69 5.59 -2.51 -7.82
CA GLN A 69 4.46 -1.66 -8.16
C GLN A 69 3.70 -2.27 -9.33
N VAL A 70 2.39 -2.00 -9.42
CA VAL A 70 1.56 -2.40 -10.55
C VAL A 70 0.96 -1.18 -11.23
N ILE A 71 0.93 -1.21 -12.56
CA ILE A 71 0.27 -0.20 -13.40
C ILE A 71 -0.77 -0.89 -14.29
N ASN A 72 -1.73 -0.12 -14.80
CA ASN A 72 -2.84 -0.63 -15.63
C ASN A 72 -3.60 -1.81 -15.00
N HIS A 73 -3.70 -1.82 -13.67
CA HIS A 73 -4.37 -2.84 -12.86
C HIS A 73 -5.91 -2.80 -12.94
N GLY A 74 -6.48 -2.13 -13.94
CA GLY A 74 -7.93 -2.09 -14.19
C GLY A 74 -8.82 -1.39 -13.14
N VAL A 75 -8.27 -0.86 -12.04
CA VAL A 75 -9.06 -0.13 -11.03
C VAL A 75 -9.19 1.33 -11.47
N PRO A 76 -10.42 1.85 -11.67
CA PRO A 76 -10.64 3.22 -12.10
C PRO A 76 -10.00 4.25 -11.17
N LEU A 77 -9.38 5.27 -11.77
CA LEU A 77 -8.71 6.35 -11.04
C LEU A 77 -9.64 7.04 -10.02
N GLU A 78 -10.90 7.27 -10.39
CA GLU A 78 -11.90 7.88 -9.52
C GLU A 78 -12.07 7.11 -8.20
N LYS A 79 -12.07 5.77 -8.24
CA LYS A 79 -12.20 4.95 -7.03
C LYS A 79 -11.01 5.15 -6.09
N ARG A 80 -9.79 5.18 -6.63
CA ARG A 80 -8.57 5.45 -5.83
C ARG A 80 -8.66 6.83 -5.16
N LEU A 81 -9.01 7.86 -5.93
CA LEU A 81 -9.13 9.23 -5.42
C LEU A 81 -10.20 9.34 -4.32
N ARG A 82 -11.33 8.63 -4.46
CA ARG A 82 -12.38 8.59 -3.44
C ARG A 82 -11.93 7.92 -2.15
N VAL A 83 -11.14 6.84 -2.22
CA VAL A 83 -10.58 6.19 -1.02
C VAL A 83 -9.63 7.13 -0.29
N GLU A 84 -8.72 7.80 -1.02
CA GLU A 84 -7.80 8.77 -0.44
C GLU A 84 -8.54 9.96 0.19
N ASP A 85 -9.59 10.45 -0.45
CA ASP A 85 -10.44 11.52 0.06
C ASP A 85 -11.22 11.11 1.31
N ALA A 86 -11.80 9.92 1.32
CA ALA A 86 -12.49 9.37 2.48
C ALA A 86 -11.53 9.23 3.68
N ALA A 87 -10.31 8.73 3.46
CA ALA A 87 -9.28 8.64 4.50
C ALA A 87 -8.93 10.04 5.05
N ARG A 88 -8.65 11.02 4.18
CA ARG A 88 -8.37 12.40 4.60
C ARG A 88 -9.51 12.98 5.44
N LYS A 89 -10.75 12.84 4.96
CA LYS A 89 -11.95 13.33 5.67
C LYS A 89 -12.13 12.66 7.03
N PHE A 90 -11.89 11.36 7.14
CA PHE A 90 -11.96 10.64 8.41
C PHE A 90 -10.93 11.17 9.41
N PHE A 91 -9.66 11.26 9.01
CA PHE A 91 -8.58 11.68 9.93
C PHE A 91 -8.65 13.16 10.33
N ALA A 92 -9.33 13.99 9.54
CA ALA A 92 -9.64 15.40 9.84
C ALA A 92 -10.76 15.59 10.87
N GLN A 93 -11.52 14.54 11.23
CA GLN A 93 -12.53 14.61 12.29
C GLN A 93 -11.91 14.80 13.67
N SER A 94 -12.73 15.19 14.65
CA SER A 94 -12.31 15.30 16.05
C SER A 94 -11.89 13.93 16.60
N LEU A 95 -11.07 13.95 17.66
CA LEU A 95 -10.69 12.72 18.35
C LEU A 95 -11.90 11.96 18.90
N GLU A 96 -12.92 12.68 19.39
CA GLU A 96 -14.15 12.07 19.91
C GLU A 96 -14.88 11.27 18.83
N GLU A 97 -15.03 11.84 17.61
CA GLU A 97 -15.65 11.14 16.49
C GLU A 97 -14.86 9.91 16.07
N LYS A 98 -13.53 10.03 15.95
CA LYS A 98 -12.67 8.89 15.58
C LYS A 98 -12.70 7.78 16.64
N ARG A 99 -12.82 8.12 17.93
CA ARG A 99 -12.88 7.17 19.04
C ARG A 99 -14.21 6.42 19.16
N LYS A 100 -15.27 6.81 18.43
CA LYS A 100 -16.51 6.02 18.36
C LYS A 100 -16.31 4.62 17.78
N ILE A 101 -15.30 4.46 16.94
CA ILE A 101 -14.89 3.18 16.38
C ILE A 101 -13.56 2.69 16.99
N ARG A 102 -13.25 3.08 18.24
CA ARG A 102 -11.98 2.67 18.85
C ARG A 102 -11.93 1.16 19.01
N ARG A 103 -10.84 0.54 18.56
CA ARG A 103 -10.59 -0.88 18.81
C ARG A 103 -10.32 -1.14 20.30
N ASP A 104 -10.60 -2.35 20.76
CA ASP A 104 -10.33 -2.81 22.13
C ASP A 104 -9.85 -4.27 22.14
N GLU A 105 -9.68 -4.86 23.33
CA GLU A 105 -9.20 -6.24 23.48
C GLU A 105 -10.17 -7.27 22.88
N ALA A 106 -11.46 -6.97 22.81
CA ALA A 106 -12.47 -7.84 22.24
C ALA A 106 -12.66 -7.62 20.73
N ASN A 107 -12.39 -6.42 20.24
CA ASN A 107 -12.52 -6.03 18.84
C ASN A 107 -11.25 -5.35 18.33
N ALA A 108 -10.43 -6.09 17.58
CA ALA A 108 -9.17 -5.61 17.02
C ALA A 108 -9.33 -4.60 15.86
N LEU A 109 -10.54 -4.40 15.32
CA LEU A 109 -10.81 -3.50 14.20
C LEU A 109 -11.22 -2.11 14.70
N GLY A 110 -10.72 -1.07 14.04
CA GLY A 110 -11.13 0.31 14.31
C GLY A 110 -9.97 1.27 14.51
N TYR A 111 -10.30 2.47 14.99
CA TYR A 111 -9.34 3.54 15.27
C TYR A 111 -8.53 3.23 16.53
N TYR A 112 -7.26 3.62 16.54
CA TYR A 112 -6.38 3.46 17.69
C TYR A 112 -5.40 4.61 17.74
N ASP A 113 -5.29 5.24 18.89
CA ASP A 113 -4.51 6.45 19.12
C ASP A 113 -3.63 6.37 20.36
N THR A 114 -3.49 5.18 20.93
CA THR A 114 -2.57 4.89 22.04
C THR A 114 -1.37 4.08 21.55
N GLU A 115 -0.31 3.97 22.35
CA GLU A 115 0.96 3.36 21.95
C GLU A 115 1.02 1.85 22.26
N HIS A 116 1.56 1.05 21.33
CA HIS A 116 1.96 -0.35 21.57
C HIS A 116 3.39 -0.67 21.09
N THR A 117 4.18 0.33 20.69
CA THR A 117 5.38 0.12 19.86
C THR A 117 6.70 -0.13 20.62
N LYS A 118 6.70 -0.27 21.96
CA LYS A 118 7.94 -0.42 22.74
C LYS A 118 8.06 -1.68 23.62
N ASN A 119 7.12 -2.63 23.57
CA ASN A 119 7.17 -3.86 24.40
C ASN A 119 7.21 -5.17 23.59
N CYS A 120 8.09 -5.26 22.59
CA CYS A 120 8.46 -6.54 21.97
C CYS A 120 9.98 -6.65 21.87
#